data_AF-A0A965EPA4-F1
#
_entry.id   AF-A0A965EPA4-F1
#
_cell.length_a   1.000
_cell.length_b   1.000
_cell.length_c   1.000
_cell.angle_alpha   90.00
_cell.angle_beta   90.00
_cell.angle_gamma   90.00
#
_symmetry.space_group_name_H-M   'P 1'
#
loop_
_entity.id
_entity.type
_entity.pdbx_description
1 polymer ?
#
loop_
_entity_poly.entity_id
_entity_poly.type
_entity_poly.pdbx_seq_one_letter_code
_entity_poly.pdbx_strand_id
1 'polypeptide(L)'
;MTKYAIEPMEIPTVAIADTDETFPVRRIYCVGRNYAEHAREMGSDPDRDPPFFFMKPNNTIIPDGADFPYPPKSENVHYEMEL
;
A
#
# COMPACT_ATOMS: atom_id res chain seq x y z
N MET A 1 21.75 18.87 14.67
CA MET A 1 21.14 18.49 13.38
C MET A 1 22.04 17.46 12.71
N THR A 2 21.46 16.41 12.14
CA THR A 2 22.20 15.40 11.38
C THR A 2 22.66 16.00 10.05
N LYS A 3 23.92 15.80 9.67
CA LYS A 3 24.43 16.21 8.37
C LYS A 3 24.36 15.03 7.42
N TYR A 4 23.46 15.08 6.44
CA TYR A 4 23.35 14.05 5.41
C TYR A 4 24.35 14.29 4.29
N ALA A 5 24.77 13.20 3.62
CA ALA A 5 25.68 13.28 2.47
C ALA A 5 24.95 13.72 1.18
N ILE A 6 23.62 13.57 1.15
CA ILE A 6 22.72 13.98 0.07
C ILE A 6 21.44 14.55 0.70
N GLU A 7 20.65 15.26 -0.10
CA GLU A 7 19.33 15.72 0.32
C GLU A 7 18.44 14.50 0.69
N PRO A 8 17.85 14.47 1.89
CA PRO A 8 16.93 13.41 2.25
C PRO A 8 15.66 13.49 1.39
N MET A 9 15.04 12.34 1.15
CA MET A 9 13.73 12.33 0.50
C MET A 9 12.67 12.98 1.41
N GLU A 10 11.72 13.67 0.79
CA GLU A 10 10.52 14.12 1.48
C GLU A 10 9.77 12.93 2.09
N ILE A 11 9.18 13.14 3.25
CA ILE A 11 8.39 12.11 3.94
C ILE A 11 7.07 11.96 3.17
N PRO A 12 6.75 10.78 2.61
CA PRO A 12 5.45 10.57 1.97
C PRO A 12 4.33 10.80 2.97
N THR A 13 3.28 11.51 2.54
CA THR A 13 2.13 11.84 3.40
C THR A 13 0.81 11.49 2.71
N VAL A 14 -0.25 11.36 3.50
CA VAL A 14 -1.63 11.24 3.02
C VAL A 14 -2.46 12.40 3.57
N ALA A 15 -3.44 12.88 2.79
CA ALA A 15 -4.31 13.97 3.22
C ALA A 15 -5.20 13.54 4.40
N ILE A 16 -5.47 14.45 5.32
CA ILE A 16 -6.43 14.26 6.41
C ILE A 16 -7.73 14.96 6.01
N ALA A 17 -8.84 14.22 6.01
CA ALA A 17 -10.15 14.75 5.64
C ALA A 17 -10.51 16.00 6.47
N ASP A 18 -11.13 16.97 5.79
CA ASP A 18 -11.61 18.24 6.36
C ASP A 18 -10.53 19.14 6.99
N THR A 19 -9.26 18.98 6.58
CA THR A 19 -8.13 19.82 7.04
C THR A 19 -7.11 20.08 5.92
N ASP A 20 -6.21 21.05 6.13
CA ASP A 20 -5.01 21.26 5.31
C ASP A 20 -3.79 20.47 5.85
N GLU A 21 -3.99 19.60 6.84
CA GLU A 21 -2.94 18.79 7.46
C GLU A 21 -2.73 17.46 6.69
N THR A 22 -1.53 16.89 6.83
CA THR A 22 -1.18 15.60 6.23
C THR A 22 -0.57 14.64 7.24
N PHE A 23 -0.82 13.35 7.08
CA PHE A 23 -0.32 12.30 7.95
C PHE A 23 0.97 11.67 7.39
N PRO A 24 2.10 11.70 8.13
CA PRO A 24 3.37 11.17 7.65
C PRO A 24 3.39 9.63 7.65
N VAL A 25 3.66 9.03 6.50
CA VAL A 25 3.66 7.58 6.32
C VAL A 25 5.04 7.00 6.57
N ARG A 26 5.13 6.14 7.59
CA ARG A 26 6.37 5.45 7.96
C ARG A 26 6.57 4.13 7.23
N ARG A 27 5.64 3.18 7.39
CA ARG A 27 5.68 1.83 6.81
C ARG A 27 4.27 1.42 6.40
N ILE A 28 4.18 0.69 5.30
CA ILE A 28 2.92 0.12 4.82
C ILE A 28 2.98 -1.39 5.03
N TYR A 29 2.03 -1.91 5.79
CA TYR A 29 1.82 -3.33 6.00
C TYR A 29 0.48 -3.72 5.39
N CYS A 30 0.48 -4.75 4.55
CA CYS A 30 -0.71 -5.26 3.88
C CYS A 30 -0.96 -6.70 4.38
N VAL A 31 -2.24 -7.09 4.46
CA VAL A 31 -2.64 -8.42 4.92
C VAL A 31 -3.22 -9.22 3.77
N GLY A 32 -2.49 -10.24 3.33
CA GLY A 32 -2.95 -11.17 2.31
C GLY A 32 -3.97 -12.16 2.88
N ARG A 33 -5.00 -12.48 2.08
CA ARG A 33 -6.03 -13.49 2.38
C ARG A 33 -6.84 -13.22 3.67
N ASN A 34 -7.08 -11.95 3.98
CA ASN A 34 -7.82 -11.56 5.19
C ASN A 34 -9.36 -11.59 5.06
N TYR A 35 -9.88 -11.95 3.87
CA TYR A 35 -11.30 -12.13 3.61
C TYR A 35 -11.55 -13.57 3.16
N ALA A 36 -12.39 -14.30 3.90
CA ALA A 36 -12.58 -15.74 3.71
C ALA A 36 -13.16 -16.11 2.33
N GLU A 37 -14.04 -15.27 1.78
CA GLU A 37 -14.60 -15.48 0.44
C GLU A 37 -13.53 -15.30 -0.64
N HIS A 38 -12.76 -14.23 -0.58
CA HIS A 38 -11.64 -13.96 -1.49
C HIS A 38 -10.52 -15.03 -1.41
N ALA A 39 -10.22 -15.53 -0.20
CA ALA A 39 -9.28 -16.63 -0.02
C ALA A 39 -9.74 -17.89 -0.78
N ARG A 40 -11.04 -18.21 -0.74
CA ARG A 40 -11.62 -19.35 -1.47
C ARG A 40 -11.61 -19.14 -2.98
N GLU A 41 -11.89 -17.93 -3.46
CA GLU A 41 -11.78 -17.56 -4.89
C GLU A 41 -10.37 -17.81 -5.44
N MET A 42 -9.35 -17.50 -4.63
CA MET A 42 -7.94 -17.73 -4.95
C MET A 42 -7.49 -19.18 -4.73
N GLY A 43 -8.42 -20.11 -4.50
CA GLY A 43 -8.16 -21.54 -4.31
C GLY A 43 -7.52 -21.91 -2.97
N SER A 44 -7.57 -21.01 -1.99
CA SER A 44 -7.04 -21.24 -0.64
C SER A 44 -8.14 -21.71 0.31
N ASP A 45 -7.77 -22.52 1.30
CA ASP A 45 -8.66 -22.92 2.38
C ASP A 45 -8.42 -21.99 3.58
N PRO A 46 -9.29 -20.97 3.81
CA PRO A 46 -9.09 -19.98 4.87
C PRO A 46 -9.14 -20.59 6.28
N ASP A 47 -9.68 -21.80 6.43
CA ASP A 47 -9.73 -22.51 7.72
C ASP A 47 -8.41 -23.26 8.00
N ARG A 48 -7.51 -23.39 7.01
CA ARG A 48 -6.19 -24.04 7.12
C ARG A 48 -5.03 -23.08 6.96
N ASP A 49 -5.14 -22.09 6.08
CA ASP A 49 -4.07 -21.15 5.76
C ASP A 49 -4.33 -19.79 6.43
N PRO A 50 -3.52 -19.38 7.42
CA PRO A 50 -3.71 -18.10 8.08
C PRO A 50 -3.38 -16.92 7.14
N PRO A 51 -3.93 -15.72 7.40
CA PRO A 51 -3.49 -14.50 6.74
C PRO A 51 -1.99 -14.27 6.95
N PHE A 52 -1.36 -13.58 6.01
CA PHE A 52 0.06 -13.26 6.07
C PHE A 52 0.32 -11.78 5.76
N PHE A 53 1.46 -11.28 6.19
CA PHE A 53 1.86 -9.90 5.96
C PHE A 53 2.86 -9.79 4.82
N PHE A 54 2.71 -8.72 4.04
CA PHE A 54 3.73 -8.22 3.14
C PHE A 54 3.82 -6.70 3.27
N MET A 55 4.79 -6.08 2.60
CA MET A 55 5.05 -4.65 2.72
C MET A 55 5.13 -3.98 1.36
N LYS A 56 4.74 -2.71 1.32
CA LYS A 56 5.03 -1.79 0.22
C LYS A 56 5.96 -0.67 0.73
N PRO A 57 6.89 -0.15 -0.09
CA PRO A 57 7.62 1.07 0.25
C PRO A 57 6.64 2.24 0.48
N ASN A 58 6.94 3.12 1.45
CA ASN A 58 6.02 4.22 1.78
C ASN A 58 5.82 5.23 0.65
N ASN A 59 6.76 5.29 -0.30
CA ASN A 59 6.71 6.15 -1.47
C ASN A 59 5.94 5.52 -2.66
N THR A 60 5.22 4.41 -2.48
CA THR A 60 4.31 3.87 -3.50
C THR A 60 2.87 4.37 -3.38
N ILE A 61 2.60 5.29 -2.44
CA ILE A 61 1.27 5.90 -2.27
C ILE A 61 1.06 6.91 -3.39
N ILE A 62 -0.10 6.82 -4.03
CA ILE A 62 -0.58 7.79 -5.02
C ILE A 62 -1.73 8.55 -4.35
N PRO A 63 -1.67 9.90 -4.27
CA PRO A 63 -2.76 10.70 -3.72
C PRO A 63 -4.06 10.52 -4.49
N ASP A 64 -5.19 10.79 -3.83
CA ASP A 64 -6.49 10.78 -4.48
C ASP A 64 -6.53 11.76 -5.67
N GLY A 65 -7.16 11.33 -6.77
CA GLY A 65 -7.24 12.10 -8.01
C GLY A 65 -5.96 12.17 -8.86
N ALA A 66 -4.85 11.58 -8.43
CA ALA A 66 -3.65 11.46 -9.26
C ALA A 66 -3.71 10.25 -10.22
N ASP A 67 -3.00 10.34 -11.35
CA ASP A 67 -2.95 9.26 -12.33
C ASP A 67 -2.21 8.04 -11.79
N PHE A 68 -2.74 6.84 -12.06
CA PHE A 68 -2.08 5.56 -11.78
C PHE A 68 -1.20 5.16 -12.98
N PRO A 69 0.15 5.14 -12.86
CA PRO A 69 1.01 4.70 -13.94
C PRO A 69 0.98 3.18 -14.06
N TYR A 70 0.61 2.67 -15.25
CA TYR A 70 0.59 1.23 -15.51
C TYR A 70 2.01 0.62 -15.40
N PRO A 71 2.24 -0.40 -14.53
CA PRO A 71 3.56 -1.00 -14.33
C PRO A 71 4.17 -1.56 -15.63
N PRO A 72 5.44 -1.24 -15.95
CA PRO A 72 6.03 -1.54 -17.27
C PRO A 72 6.37 -3.03 -17.50
N LYS A 73 6.26 -3.88 -16.49
CA LYS A 73 6.63 -5.31 -16.53
C LYS A 73 5.46 -6.25 -16.28
N SER A 74 4.23 -5.76 -16.41
CA SER A 74 3.02 -6.59 -16.34
C SER A 74 2.15 -6.29 -17.57
N GLU A 75 1.34 -7.26 -17.96
CA GLU A 75 0.23 -7.09 -18.91
C GLU A 75 -1.12 -7.39 -18.24
N ASN A 76 -1.08 -7.71 -16.94
CA ASN A 76 -2.25 -8.09 -16.15
C ASN A 76 -2.12 -7.49 -14.74
N VAL A 77 -2.66 -6.28 -14.57
CA VAL A 77 -2.59 -5.53 -13.31
C VAL A 77 -3.95 -5.62 -12.63
N HIS A 78 -3.98 -6.22 -11.45
CA HIS A 78 -5.20 -6.49 -10.70
C HIS A 78 -5.49 -5.36 -9.72
N TYR A 79 -6.76 -5.16 -9.40
CA TYR A 79 -7.21 -4.24 -8.36
C TYR A 79 -7.69 -5.04 -7.14
N GLU A 80 -7.35 -4.55 -5.95
CA GLU A 80 -7.80 -5.10 -4.66
C GLU A 80 -8.19 -3.90 -3.78
N MET A 81 -9.45 -3.84 -3.35
CA MET A 81 -9.92 -2.80 -2.43
C MET A 81 -9.67 -3.24 -0.99
N GLU A 82 -9.13 -2.34 -0.17
CA GLU A 82 -8.85 -2.55 1.27
C GLU A 82 -9.51 -1.44 2.11
N LEU A 83 -9.67 -1.69 3.42
CA LEU A 83 -10.20 -0.73 4.40
C LEU A 83 -9.07 0.10 5.04
#